data_AF-A0AAW4VI25-F1
#
_entry.id   AF-A0AAW4VI25-F1
#
_cell.length_a   1.000
_cell.length_b   1.000
_cell.length_c   1.000
_cell.angle_alpha   90.00
_cell.angle_beta   90.00
_cell.angle_gamma   90.00
#
_symmetry.space_group_name_H-M   'P 1'
#
loop_
_entity.id
_entity.type
_entity.pdbx_description
1 polymer ?
#
loop_
_entity_poly.entity_id
_entity_poly.type
_entity_poly.pdbx_seq_one_letter_code
_entity_poly.pdbx_strand_id
1 'polypeptide(L)'
;MRIVVKGHDLVAQIVYDAKEDAASSNNNVMGVDLGIKCPAVSYCPNESVKFYGNGRKNKYIRRHYNNLRKRFQKAKKPKVVVKINNKEQRIMKDIDHKLSREIVNTAKAHDISVIKLERLQNIRSTTRTSRKNNHSLHTWSFYRLA
;
A
#
# COMPACT_ATOMS: atom_id res chain seq x y z
N MET A 1 19.49 -4.78 -20.89
CA MET A 1 18.11 -4.76 -21.45
C MET A 1 17.62 -6.19 -21.62
N ARG A 2 16.39 -6.50 -21.20
CA ARG A 2 15.77 -7.82 -21.32
C ARG A 2 14.43 -7.71 -22.04
N ILE A 3 14.20 -8.46 -23.11
CA ILE A 3 12.89 -8.52 -23.79
C ILE A 3 12.09 -9.67 -23.17
N VAL A 4 10.84 -9.41 -22.79
CA VAL A 4 9.92 -10.41 -22.23
C VAL A 4 8.56 -10.32 -22.92
N VAL A 5 7.91 -11.47 -23.11
CA VAL A 5 6.53 -11.53 -23.58
C VAL A 5 5.59 -11.35 -22.38
N LYS A 6 4.69 -10.37 -22.43
CA LYS A 6 3.63 -10.16 -21.43
C LYS A 6 2.27 -10.23 -22.11
N GLY A 7 1.59 -11.36 -21.95
CA GLY A 7 0.34 -11.60 -22.68
C GLY A 7 0.63 -11.82 -24.16
N HIS A 8 0.16 -10.91 -25.01
CA HIS A 8 0.43 -10.92 -26.46
C HIS A 8 1.45 -9.86 -26.89
N ASP A 9 1.97 -9.06 -25.94
CA ASP A 9 2.86 -7.94 -26.23
C ASP A 9 4.32 -8.28 -25.91
N LEU A 10 5.23 -7.81 -26.77
CA LEU A 10 6.67 -7.78 -26.48
C LEU A 10 7.00 -6.53 -25.67
N VAL A 11 7.64 -6.72 -24.51
CA VAL A 11 8.01 -5.62 -23.61
C VAL A 11 9.52 -5.62 -23.38
N ALA A 12 10.16 -4.47 -23.65
CA ALA A 12 11.54 -4.22 -23.29
C ALA A 12 11.64 -3.76 -21.83
N GLN A 13 12.30 -4.55 -20.99
CA GLN A 13 12.68 -4.18 -19.63
C GLN A 13 14.09 -3.60 -19.63
N ILE A 14 14.18 -2.32 -19.31
CA ILE A 14 15.44 -1.58 -19.19
C ILE A 14 15.66 -1.30 -17.71
N VAL A 15 16.83 -1.69 -17.22
CA VAL A 15 17.30 -1.34 -15.87
C VAL A 15 18.44 -0.35 -16.08
N TYR A 16 18.42 0.73 -15.34
CA TYR A 16 19.42 1.79 -15.39
C TYR A 16 19.65 2.32 -13.98
N ASP A 17 20.87 2.78 -13.73
CA ASP A 17 21.21 3.46 -12.50
C ASP A 17 20.87 4.95 -12.65
N ALA A 18 20.04 5.46 -11.75
CA ALA A 18 19.76 6.88 -11.66
C ALA A 18 20.73 7.49 -10.64
N LYS A 19 21.30 8.66 -10.95
CA LYS A 19 22.02 9.44 -9.96
C LYS A 19 21.04 9.87 -8.87
N GLU A 20 21.35 9.54 -7.62
CA GLU A 20 20.58 9.98 -6.46
C GLU A 20 21.12 11.33 -5.97
N ASP A 21 20.21 12.21 -5.53
CA ASP A 21 20.59 13.45 -4.88
C ASP A 21 21.26 13.14 -3.54
N ALA A 22 22.20 14.00 -3.11
CA ALA A 22 22.83 13.86 -1.81
C ALA A 22 21.78 13.93 -0.68
N ALA A 23 21.86 13.01 0.28
CA ALA A 23 20.99 13.03 1.44
C ALA A 23 21.20 14.31 2.26
N SER A 24 20.11 14.93 2.73
CA SER A 24 20.19 16.09 3.62
C SER A 24 20.91 15.69 4.92
N SER A 25 21.87 16.50 5.36
CA SER A 25 22.69 16.24 6.54
C SER A 25 22.02 16.64 7.86
N ASN A 26 20.71 16.91 7.84
CA ASN A 26 19.98 17.30 9.04
C ASN A 26 19.58 16.08 9.88
N ASN A 27 19.23 16.30 11.14
CA ASN A 27 18.78 15.26 12.07
C ASN A 27 17.25 15.18 12.17
N ASN A 28 16.51 15.67 11.16
CA ASN A 28 15.05 15.70 11.21
C ASN A 28 14.48 14.31 10.94
N VAL A 29 13.74 13.80 11.92
CA VAL A 29 13.13 12.47 11.87
C VAL A 29 11.62 12.57 11.78
N MET A 30 11.02 11.88 10.81
CA MET A 30 9.57 11.70 10.73
C MET A 30 9.20 10.28 11.14
N GLY A 31 8.29 10.14 12.10
CA GLY A 31 7.67 8.85 12.43
C GLY A 31 6.45 8.60 11.53
N VAL A 32 6.28 7.38 11.03
CA VAL A 32 5.06 6.97 10.30
C VAL A 32 4.46 5.72 10.94
N ASP A 33 3.22 5.85 11.40
CA ASP A 33 2.37 4.77 11.89
C ASP A 33 1.49 4.26 10.75
N LEU A 34 1.39 2.95 10.56
CA LEU A 34 0.55 2.36 9.52
C LEU A 34 -0.73 1.83 10.15
N GLY A 35 -1.87 2.07 9.49
CA GLY A 35 -3.17 1.71 10.07
C GLY A 35 -4.16 1.13 9.09
N ILE A 36 -5.22 0.52 9.64
CA ILE A 36 -6.31 -0.07 8.86
C ILE A 36 -7.35 1.00 8.48
N LYS A 37 -7.74 1.88 9.42
CA LYS A 37 -8.76 2.92 9.18
C LYS A 37 -8.16 4.15 8.50
N CYS A 38 -6.93 4.50 8.89
CA CYS A 38 -6.08 5.47 8.24
C CYS A 38 -4.82 4.73 7.78
N PRO A 39 -4.59 4.58 6.47
CA PRO A 39 -3.47 3.81 5.92
C PRO A 39 -2.09 4.16 6.49
N ALA A 40 -1.83 5.46 6.68
CA ALA A 40 -0.63 5.93 7.34
C ALA A 40 -0.90 7.25 8.06
N VAL A 41 -0.14 7.52 9.12
CA VAL A 41 -0.12 8.80 9.84
C VAL A 41 1.34 9.18 10.05
N SER A 42 1.73 10.41 9.73
CA SER A 42 3.08 10.91 10.01
C SER A 42 3.08 11.93 11.13
N TYR A 43 4.16 11.93 11.90
CA TYR A 43 4.51 12.96 12.88
C TYR A 43 5.89 13.53 12.54
N CYS A 44 5.95 14.84 12.36
CA CYS A 44 7.18 15.58 12.04
C CYS A 44 7.72 16.34 13.26
N PRO A 45 9.01 16.74 13.28
CA PRO A 45 9.62 17.43 14.43
C PRO A 45 8.97 18.78 14.80
N ASN A 46 8.32 19.45 13.85
CA ASN A 46 7.61 20.70 14.05
C ASN A 46 6.18 20.51 14.59
N GLU A 47 5.92 19.40 15.29
CA GLU A 47 4.61 18.99 15.81
C GLU A 47 3.51 18.81 14.75
N SER A 48 3.86 18.77 13.46
CA SER A 48 2.86 18.56 12.41
C SER A 48 2.47 17.08 12.31
N VAL A 49 1.16 16.84 12.33
CA VAL A 49 0.55 15.53 12.11
C VAL A 49 -0.17 15.53 10.78
N LYS A 50 0.06 14.50 9.96
CA LYS A 50 -0.65 14.31 8.70
C LYS A 50 -1.22 12.90 8.56
N PHE A 51 -2.48 12.83 8.16
CA PHE A 51 -3.20 11.58 7.90
C PHE A 51 -3.22 11.29 6.40
N TYR A 52 -2.84 10.08 6.01
CA TYR A 52 -2.75 9.67 4.61
C TYR A 52 -3.86 8.68 4.25
N GLY A 53 -4.61 9.02 3.21
CA GLY A 53 -5.58 8.13 2.60
C GLY A 53 -6.82 7.83 3.45
N ASN A 54 -7.69 6.98 2.90
CA ASN A 54 -8.98 6.65 3.49
C ASN A 54 -9.18 5.13 3.55
N GLY A 55 -8.80 4.53 4.68
CA GLY A 55 -8.89 3.09 4.91
C GLY A 55 -10.34 2.59 4.97
N ARG A 56 -11.30 3.44 5.34
CA ARG A 56 -12.74 3.12 5.28
C ARG A 56 -13.20 2.94 3.82
N LYS A 57 -12.74 3.81 2.91
CA LYS A 57 -12.98 3.67 1.46
C LYS A 57 -12.30 2.41 0.92
N ASN A 58 -11.06 2.12 1.30
CA ASN A 58 -10.38 0.88 0.91
C ASN A 58 -11.17 -0.36 1.37
N LYS A 59 -11.64 -0.36 2.62
CA LYS A 59 -12.50 -1.42 3.16
C LYS A 59 -13.82 -1.58 2.39
N TYR A 60 -14.43 -0.48 1.96
CA TYR A 60 -15.62 -0.52 1.10
C TYR A 60 -15.32 -1.18 -0.25
N ILE A 61 -14.24 -0.78 -0.93
CA ILE A 61 -13.82 -1.35 -2.21
C ILE A 61 -13.59 -2.86 -2.08
N ARG A 62 -12.83 -3.29 -1.06
CA ARG A 62 -12.56 -4.73 -0.82
C ARG A 62 -13.84 -5.52 -0.59
N ARG A 63 -14.79 -4.98 0.17
CA ARG A 63 -16.11 -5.61 0.41
C ARG A 63 -16.92 -5.73 -0.88
N HIS A 64 -16.94 -4.68 -1.70
CA HIS A 64 -17.60 -4.70 -3.00
C HIS A 64 -17.05 -5.83 -3.90
N TYR A 65 -15.73 -5.92 -4.05
CA TYR A 65 -15.11 -6.98 -4.85
C TYR A 65 -15.29 -8.38 -4.24
N ASN A 66 -15.32 -8.51 -2.91
CA ASN A 66 -15.63 -9.76 -2.25
C ASN A 66 -17.05 -10.25 -2.56
N ASN A 67 -18.04 -9.35 -2.56
CA ASN A 67 -19.41 -9.68 -2.91
C ASN A 67 -19.53 -10.12 -4.39
N LEU A 68 -18.83 -9.43 -5.30
CA LEU A 68 -18.76 -9.83 -6.71
C LEU A 68 -18.13 -11.21 -6.87
N ARG A 69 -17.00 -11.49 -6.19
CA ARG A 69 -16.36 -12.80 -6.20
C ARG A 69 -17.33 -13.91 -5.78
N LYS A 70 -18.01 -13.74 -4.65
CA LYS A 70 -18.99 -14.72 -4.16
C LYS A 70 -20.11 -14.98 -5.19
N ARG A 71 -20.65 -13.91 -5.79
CA ARG A 71 -21.69 -14.02 -6.82
C ARG A 71 -21.21 -14.81 -8.04
N PHE A 72 -20.02 -14.50 -8.57
CA PHE A 72 -19.49 -15.18 -9.76
C PHE A 72 -18.97 -16.60 -9.48
N GLN A 73 -18.50 -16.87 -8.25
CA GLN A 73 -18.16 -18.22 -7.80
C GLN A 73 -19.42 -19.10 -7.76
N LYS A 74 -20.52 -18.61 -7.18
CA LYS A 74 -21.82 -19.33 -7.18
C LYS A 74 -22.32 -19.60 -8.59
N ALA A 75 -22.15 -18.64 -9.51
CA ALA A 75 -22.49 -18.79 -10.92
C ALA A 75 -21.48 -19.63 -11.73
N LYS A 76 -20.46 -20.23 -11.09
CA LYS A 76 -19.39 -21.04 -11.71
C LYS A 76 -18.69 -20.31 -12.88
N LYS A 77 -18.41 -19.01 -12.73
CA LYS A 77 -17.70 -18.17 -13.73
C LYS A 77 -16.25 -17.85 -13.30
N PRO A 78 -15.31 -18.81 -13.31
CA PRO A 78 -13.97 -18.65 -12.77
C PRO A 78 -13.13 -17.59 -13.52
N LYS A 79 -13.28 -17.48 -14.85
CA LYS A 79 -12.60 -16.44 -15.65
C LYS A 79 -12.92 -15.02 -15.16
N VAL A 80 -14.18 -14.78 -14.79
CA VAL A 80 -14.61 -13.48 -14.25
C VAL A 80 -14.03 -13.24 -12.87
N VAL A 81 -14.00 -14.27 -12.01
CA VAL A 81 -13.41 -14.21 -10.66
C VAL A 81 -11.94 -13.78 -10.72
N VAL A 82 -11.15 -14.35 -11.63
CA VAL A 82 -9.75 -13.95 -11.83
C VAL A 82 -9.66 -12.50 -12.31
N LYS A 83 -10.48 -12.11 -13.30
CA LYS A 83 -10.49 -10.74 -13.85
C LYS A 83 -10.78 -9.69 -12.78
N ILE A 84 -11.78 -9.92 -11.93
CA ILE A 84 -12.13 -8.97 -10.85
C ILE A 84 -11.08 -8.96 -9.74
N ASN A 85 -10.45 -10.10 -9.44
CA ASN A 85 -9.36 -10.16 -8.47
C ASN A 85 -8.16 -9.31 -8.92
N ASN A 86 -7.75 -9.47 -10.18
CA ASN A 86 -6.66 -8.68 -10.77
C ASN A 86 -7.02 -7.18 -10.79
N LYS A 87 -8.29 -6.83 -11.04
CA LYS A 87 -8.76 -5.44 -10.98
C LYS A 87 -8.68 -4.87 -9.55
N GLU A 88 -9.15 -5.59 -8.54
CA GLU A 88 -9.03 -5.16 -7.13
C GLU A 88 -7.56 -4.94 -6.75
N GLN A 89 -6.68 -5.89 -7.09
CA GLN A 89 -5.25 -5.79 -6.79
C GLN A 89 -4.60 -4.55 -7.42
N ARG A 90 -4.92 -4.24 -8.68
CA ARG A 90 -4.41 -3.03 -9.34
C ARG A 90 -4.91 -1.75 -8.67
N ILE A 91 -6.18 -1.69 -8.28
CA ILE A 91 -6.74 -0.53 -7.57
C ILE A 91 -6.04 -0.34 -6.23
N MET A 92 -5.90 -1.40 -5.43
CA MET A 92 -5.20 -1.31 -4.15
C MET A 92 -3.73 -0.92 -4.34
N LYS A 93 -3.07 -1.40 -5.41
CA LYS A 93 -1.70 -1.02 -5.76
C LYS A 93 -1.53 0.44 -6.10
N ASP A 94 -2.44 0.98 -6.90
CA ASP A 94 -2.43 2.39 -7.25
C ASP A 94 -2.62 3.28 -6.00
N ILE A 95 -3.54 2.91 -5.12
CA ILE A 95 -3.76 3.62 -3.85
C ILE A 95 -2.50 3.59 -2.97
N ASP A 96 -1.93 2.40 -2.73
CA ASP A 96 -0.73 2.27 -1.89
C ASP A 96 0.45 3.07 -2.48
N HIS A 97 0.62 3.06 -3.81
CA HIS A 97 1.69 3.81 -4.49
C HIS A 97 1.52 5.33 -4.34
N LYS A 98 0.30 5.85 -4.53
CA LYS A 98 0.02 7.28 -4.35
C LYS A 98 0.24 7.73 -2.91
N LEU A 99 -0.12 6.90 -1.93
CA LEU A 99 0.12 7.18 -0.52
C LEU A 99 1.62 7.20 -0.18
N SER A 100 2.37 6.21 -0.65
CA SER A 100 3.84 6.18 -0.50
C SER A 100 4.48 7.44 -1.07
N ARG A 101 4.08 7.86 -2.29
CA ARG A 101 4.55 9.11 -2.89
C ARG A 101 4.19 10.34 -2.06
N GLU A 102 2.98 10.37 -1.50
CA GLU A 102 2.52 11.47 -0.66
C GLU A 102 3.34 11.59 0.64
N ILE A 103 3.67 10.47 1.29
CA ILE A 103 4.53 10.43 2.49
C ILE A 103 5.92 10.99 2.17
N VAL A 104 6.53 10.56 1.05
CA VAL A 104 7.83 11.07 0.61
C VAL A 104 7.76 12.57 0.30
N ASN A 105 6.69 13.04 -0.34
CA ASN A 105 6.51 14.46 -0.60
C ASN A 105 6.39 15.28 0.69
N THR A 106 5.68 14.77 1.71
CA THR A 106 5.63 15.40 3.04
C THR A 106 7.02 15.43 3.66
N ALA A 107 7.78 14.34 3.61
CA ALA A 107 9.15 14.29 4.12
C ALA A 107 10.03 15.37 3.48
N LYS A 108 9.96 15.53 2.15
CA LYS A 108 10.67 16.60 1.43
C LYS A 108 10.22 18.00 1.85
N ALA A 109 8.92 18.21 2.01
CA ALA A 109 8.38 19.53 2.39
C ALA A 109 8.79 19.97 3.81
N HIS A 110 9.05 19.02 4.71
CA HIS A 110 9.50 19.27 6.08
C HIS A 110 11.01 19.09 6.28
N ASP A 111 11.78 18.99 5.19
CA ASP A 111 13.22 18.76 5.22
C ASP A 111 13.59 17.59 6.16
N ILE A 112 12.95 16.44 5.98
CA ILE A 112 13.18 15.22 6.78
C ILE A 112 14.28 14.39 6.11
N SER A 113 15.32 14.03 6.87
CA SER A 113 16.38 13.12 6.41
C SER A 113 16.07 11.65 6.68
N VAL A 114 15.34 11.34 7.76
CA VAL A 114 15.06 9.96 8.17
C VAL A 114 13.57 9.73 8.41
N ILE A 115 13.02 8.72 7.74
CA ILE A 115 11.66 8.22 7.99
C ILE A 115 11.77 6.96 8.85
N LYS A 116 11.20 6.98 10.06
CA LYS A 116 11.09 5.81 10.93
C LYS A 116 9.72 5.18 10.76
N LEU A 117 9.70 3.92 10.33
CA LEU A 117 8.51 3.09 10.23
C LEU A 117 8.44 2.11 11.41
N GLU A 118 7.24 1.74 11.81
CA GLU A 118 7.05 0.67 12.79
C GLU A 118 7.41 -0.72 12.23
N ARG A 119 7.91 -1.60 13.11
CA ARG A 119 8.26 -2.99 12.77
C ARG A 119 7.05 -3.90 12.93
N LEU A 120 6.23 -4.01 11.90
CA LEU A 120 5.00 -4.81 11.87
C LEU A 120 5.20 -6.32 11.62
N GLN A 121 6.41 -6.83 11.87
CA GLN A 121 6.69 -8.26 11.70
C GLN A 121 5.79 -9.08 12.62
N ASN A 122 5.25 -10.19 12.10
CA ASN A 122 4.37 -11.10 12.85
C ASN A 122 3.04 -10.51 13.35
N ILE A 123 2.65 -9.28 12.97
CA ILE A 123 1.40 -8.69 13.49
C ILE A 123 0.16 -9.53 13.18
N ARG A 124 0.18 -10.30 12.09
CA ARG A 124 -0.90 -11.21 11.70
C ARG A 124 -1.04 -12.44 12.60
N SER A 125 0.03 -12.86 13.28
CA SER A 125 0.01 -14.00 14.22
C SER A 125 -0.10 -13.57 15.68
N THR A 126 0.43 -12.39 16.03
CA THR A 126 0.43 -11.90 17.42
C THR A 126 -0.85 -11.14 17.79
N THR A 127 -1.53 -10.52 16.83
CA THR A 127 -2.75 -9.74 17.10
C THR A 127 -3.92 -10.65 17.46
N ARG A 128 -4.64 -10.33 18.54
CA ARG A 128 -5.91 -11.00 18.87
C ARG A 128 -6.91 -10.86 17.73
N THR A 129 -7.21 -11.98 17.07
CA THR A 129 -8.18 -12.04 15.98
C THR A 129 -9.58 -12.34 16.49
N SER A 130 -10.57 -11.88 15.75
CA SER A 130 -11.99 -12.12 15.91
C SER A 130 -12.60 -12.21 14.51
N ARG A 131 -13.79 -12.83 14.38
CA ARG A 131 -14.50 -12.88 13.10
C ARG A 131 -14.68 -11.50 12.45
N LYS A 132 -14.78 -10.43 13.25
CA LYS A 132 -14.99 -9.05 12.79
C LYS A 132 -13.71 -8.36 12.28
N ASN A 133 -12.57 -8.55 12.95
CA ASN A 133 -11.32 -7.86 12.59
C ASN A 133 -10.42 -8.68 11.63
N ASN A 134 -10.56 -10.02 11.60
CA ASN A 134 -9.68 -10.92 10.86
C ASN A 134 -9.50 -10.54 9.39
N HIS A 135 -10.61 -10.28 8.70
CA HIS A 135 -10.56 -9.89 7.28
C HIS A 135 -9.80 -8.58 7.06
N SER A 136 -9.94 -7.61 7.97
CA SER A 136 -9.24 -6.32 7.83
C SER A 136 -7.74 -6.48 8.10
N LEU A 137 -7.35 -7.33 9.04
CA LEU A 137 -5.95 -7.63 9.37
C LEU A 137 -5.21 -8.28 8.18
N HIS A 138 -5.81 -9.29 7.54
CA HIS A 138 -5.15 -10.00 6.44
C HIS A 138 -5.22 -9.29 5.09
N THR A 139 -6.08 -8.28 4.94
CA THR A 139 -6.17 -7.46 3.72
C THR A 139 -5.45 -6.11 3.84
N TRP A 140 -4.91 -5.80 5.01
CA TRP A 140 -4.11 -4.61 5.24
C TRP A 140 -2.76 -4.71 4.51
N SER A 141 -2.44 -3.67 3.74
CA SER A 141 -1.33 -3.57 2.80
C SER A 141 -0.06 -2.96 3.38
N PHE A 142 0.16 -3.03 4.70
CA PHE A 142 1.31 -2.38 5.35
C PHE A 142 2.68 -2.73 4.74
N TYR A 143 2.91 -3.98 4.34
CA TYR A 143 4.14 -4.42 3.64
C TYR A 143 4.39 -3.73 2.29
N ARG A 144 3.40 -3.04 1.73
CA ARG A 144 3.52 -2.35 0.44
C ARG A 144 3.79 -0.85 0.61
N LEU A 145 3.59 -0.34 1.82
CA LEU A 145 3.87 1.03 2.22
C LEU A 145 5.22 1.13 2.94
N ALA A 146 5.64 0.05 3.60
CA ALA A 146 6.96 -0.13 4.17
C ALA A 146 8.00 -0.59 3.14
#